data_AF-A0A4U6C2N0-F1
#
_entry.id   AF-A0A4U6C2N0-F1
#
_cell.length_a   1.000
_cell.length_b   1.000
_cell.length_c   1.000
_cell.angle_alpha   90.00
_cell.angle_beta   90.00
_cell.angle_gamma   90.00
#
_symmetry.space_group_name_H-M   'P 1'
#
loop_
_entity.id
_entity.type
_entity.pdbx_description
1 polymer ?
#
loop_
_entity_poly.entity_id
_entity_poly.type
_entity_poly.pdbx_seq_one_letter_code
_entity_poly.pdbx_strand_id
1 'polypeptide(L)'
;MEPTALEQALDQLEQATAALRLAFTDFKADQAAEAAGAVATAASGGAIDPFVFRFAIFVLAIFVGYYVVWSVTPALHTPLMAVTNAISSVIVVGALLAVGISASGLATGFGFVALVLASVNIFGGFLVTQRMLAMYKKKDK
;
A
#
# COMPACT_ATOMS: atom_id res chain seq x y z
N MET A 1 18.55 -41.24 16.86
CA MET A 1 18.43 -41.26 15.39
C MET A 1 18.31 -39.80 15.00
N GLU A 2 19.37 -39.23 14.44
CA GLU A 2 19.38 -37.83 13.99
C GLU A 2 18.31 -37.68 12.91
N PRO A 3 17.35 -36.74 13.04
CA PRO A 3 16.38 -36.50 11.98
C PRO A 3 17.14 -36.12 10.71
N THR A 4 16.78 -36.73 9.59
CA THR A 4 17.47 -36.49 8.33
C THR A 4 17.26 -35.04 7.88
N ALA A 5 18.27 -34.40 7.30
CA ALA A 5 18.18 -33.01 6.83
C ALA A 5 16.99 -32.76 5.88
N LEU A 6 16.49 -33.82 5.24
CA LEU A 6 15.28 -33.82 4.41
C LEU A 6 13.98 -33.71 5.23
N GLU A 7 13.86 -34.41 6.36
CA GLU A 7 12.69 -34.28 7.25
C GLU A 7 12.62 -32.87 7.87
N GLN A 8 13.77 -32.31 8.25
CA GLN A 8 13.81 -30.92 8.73
C GLN A 8 13.44 -29.91 7.64
N ALA A 9 13.85 -30.13 6.40
CA ALA A 9 13.47 -29.27 5.27
C ALA A 9 11.99 -29.40 4.90
N LEU A 10 11.40 -30.59 5.03
CA LEU A 10 9.98 -30.83 4.79
C LEU A 10 9.11 -30.19 5.89
N ASP A 11 9.49 -30.32 7.16
CA ASP A 11 8.82 -29.63 8.27
C ASP A 11 8.89 -28.12 8.13
N GLN A 12 10.02 -27.57 7.66
CA GLN A 12 10.16 -26.14 7.37
C GLN A 12 9.28 -25.67 6.20
N LEU A 13 9.15 -26.49 5.15
CA LEU A 13 8.27 -26.21 4.01
C LEU A 13 6.79 -26.29 4.40
N GLU A 14 6.42 -27.24 5.24
CA GLU A 14 5.04 -27.39 5.75
C GLU A 14 4.66 -26.23 6.68
N GLN A 15 5.59 -25.79 7.53
CA GLN A 15 5.40 -24.59 8.36
C GLN A 15 5.33 -23.31 7.51
N ALA A 16 6.17 -23.17 6.48
CA ALA A 16 6.13 -22.03 5.56
C ALA A 16 4.82 -21.99 4.75
N THR A 17 4.32 -23.14 4.30
CA THR A 17 3.05 -23.23 3.57
C THR A 17 1.83 -23.05 4.47
N ALA A 18 1.88 -23.49 5.74
CA ALA A 18 0.85 -23.22 6.73
C ALA A 18 0.78 -21.74 7.11
N ALA A 19 1.93 -21.08 7.31
CA ALA A 19 2.02 -19.64 7.55
C ALA A 19 1.50 -18.82 6.34
N LEU A 20 1.80 -19.28 5.12
CA LEU A 20 1.30 -18.68 3.89
C LEU A 20 -0.22 -18.79 3.77
N ARG A 21 -0.80 -19.96 4.06
CA ARG A 21 -2.26 -20.15 4.05
C ARG A 21 -2.97 -19.25 5.06
N LEU A 22 -2.41 -19.11 6.27
CA LEU A 22 -2.95 -18.21 7.30
C LEU A 22 -2.92 -16.74 6.84
N ALA A 23 -1.82 -16.31 6.21
CA ALA A 23 -1.69 -14.95 5.65
C ALA A 23 -2.66 -14.69 4.49
N PHE A 24 -2.97 -15.70 3.68
CA PHE A 24 -3.95 -15.58 2.59
C PHE A 24 -5.40 -15.57 3.08
N THR A 25 -5.73 -16.33 4.13
CA THR A 25 -7.09 -16.36 4.70
C THR A 25 -7.46 -15.08 5.43
N ASP A 26 -6.48 -14.33 5.93
CA ASP A 26 -6.69 -13.18 6.80
C ASP A 26 -6.29 -11.86 6.11
N PHE A 27 -6.51 -11.77 4.80
CA PHE A 27 -6.08 -10.67 3.92
C PHE A 27 -6.66 -9.31 4.33
N LYS A 28 -6.12 -8.74 5.40
CA LYS A 28 -6.29 -7.37 5.85
C LYS A 28 -5.27 -6.52 5.09
N ALA A 29 -5.64 -5.29 4.74
CA ALA A 29 -4.82 -4.42 3.89
C ALA A 29 -3.37 -4.20 4.39
N ASP A 30 -3.10 -4.38 5.70
CA ASP A 30 -1.75 -4.36 6.29
C ASP A 30 -0.89 -5.60 5.93
N GLN A 31 -1.50 -6.73 5.57
CA GLN A 31 -0.78 -8.00 5.38
C GLN A 31 -0.03 -8.12 4.05
N ALA A 32 -0.24 -7.25 3.06
CA ALA A 32 0.52 -7.34 1.82
C ALA A 32 2.02 -7.04 2.04
N ALA A 33 2.32 -6.03 2.84
CA ALA A 33 3.69 -5.69 3.23
C ALA A 33 4.25 -6.69 4.25
N GLU A 34 3.40 -7.21 5.14
CA GLU A 34 3.78 -8.23 6.12
C GLU A 34 4.11 -9.57 5.45
N ALA A 35 3.31 -10.00 4.48
CA ALA A 35 3.54 -11.22 3.71
C ALA A 35 4.79 -11.10 2.85
N ALA A 36 5.01 -9.96 2.20
CA ALA A 36 6.25 -9.72 1.46
C ALA A 36 7.49 -9.71 2.37
N GLY A 37 7.37 -9.11 3.56
CA GLY A 37 8.43 -9.11 4.57
C GLY A 37 8.70 -10.49 5.14
N ALA A 38 7.66 -11.25 5.49
CA ALA A 38 7.76 -12.62 5.98
C ALA A 38 8.36 -13.57 4.93
N VAL A 39 8.00 -13.41 3.64
CA VAL A 39 8.60 -14.16 2.54
C VAL A 39 10.07 -13.79 2.36
N ALA A 40 10.45 -12.51 2.45
CA ALA A 40 11.83 -12.08 2.37
C ALA A 40 12.67 -12.56 3.57
N THR A 41 12.12 -12.52 4.79
CA THR A 41 12.77 -13.03 6.00
C THR A 41 12.90 -14.55 5.95
N ALA A 42 11.88 -15.28 5.50
CA ALA A 42 11.94 -16.74 5.32
C ALA A 42 12.94 -17.13 4.22
N ALA A 43 12.95 -16.43 3.08
CA ALA A 43 13.89 -16.69 1.98
C ALA A 43 15.35 -16.32 2.34
N SER A 44 15.56 -15.43 3.31
CA SER A 44 16.88 -15.04 3.81
C SER A 44 17.31 -15.75 5.09
N GLY A 45 16.52 -16.72 5.60
CA GLY A 45 16.85 -17.47 6.81
C GLY A 45 16.80 -16.64 8.10
N GLY A 46 16.00 -15.57 8.15
CA GLY A 46 15.89 -14.67 9.30
C GLY A 46 16.84 -13.48 9.28
N ALA A 47 17.66 -13.30 8.23
CA ALA A 47 18.68 -12.26 8.19
C ALA A 47 18.15 -10.83 7.96
N ILE A 48 16.95 -10.69 7.38
CA ILE A 48 16.36 -9.38 7.05
C ILE A 48 15.27 -9.02 8.06
N ASP A 49 15.53 -7.95 8.81
CA ASP A 49 14.57 -7.37 9.74
C ASP A 49 13.38 -6.73 8.98
N PRO A 50 12.12 -6.97 9.39
CA PRO A 50 10.94 -6.40 8.74
C PRO A 50 10.95 -4.87 8.63
N PHE A 51 11.57 -4.17 9.58
CA PHE A 51 11.74 -2.72 9.50
C PHE A 51 12.69 -2.34 8.36
N VAL A 52 13.84 -3.01 8.25
CA VAL A 52 14.81 -2.77 7.16
C VAL A 52 14.17 -3.07 5.80
N PHE A 53 13.35 -4.12 5.71
CA PHE A 53 12.59 -4.44 4.51
C PHE A 53 11.58 -3.33 4.12
N ARG A 54 10.76 -2.88 5.07
CA ARG A 54 9.80 -1.78 4.86
C ARG A 54 10.50 -0.47 4.51
N PHE A 55 11.65 -0.21 5.14
CA PHE A 55 12.48 0.95 4.85
C PHE A 55 13.09 0.89 3.44
N ALA A 56 13.54 -0.28 3.00
CA ALA A 56 14.01 -0.48 1.62
C ALA A 56 12.89 -0.20 0.61
N ILE A 57 11.67 -0.69 0.85
CA ILE A 57 10.50 -0.37 0.00
C ILE A 57 10.25 1.13 -0.03
N PHE A 58 10.30 1.81 1.11
CA PHE A 58 10.12 3.26 1.19
C PHE A 58 11.15 4.02 0.35
N VAL A 59 12.44 3.67 0.45
CA VAL A 59 13.51 4.29 -0.33
C VAL A 59 13.33 4.02 -1.82
N LEU A 60 13.02 2.79 -2.22
CA LEU A 60 12.75 2.43 -3.62
C LEU A 60 11.53 3.19 -4.17
N ALA A 61 10.47 3.36 -3.37
CA ALA A 61 9.29 4.12 -3.77
C ALA A 61 9.60 5.60 -4.03
N ILE A 62 10.53 6.21 -3.29
CA ILE A 62 11.01 7.59 -3.56
C ILE A 62 11.67 7.66 -4.93
N PHE A 63 12.57 6.72 -5.26
CA PHE A 63 13.21 6.68 -6.57
C PHE A 63 12.18 6.52 -7.69
N VAL A 64 11.24 5.59 -7.53
CA VAL A 64 10.15 5.40 -8.51
C VAL A 64 9.34 6.69 -8.69
N GLY A 65 8.96 7.34 -7.59
CA GLY A 65 8.22 8.61 -7.63
C GLY A 65 8.96 9.72 -8.38
N TYR A 66 10.27 9.85 -8.15
CA TYR A 66 11.12 10.81 -8.86
C TYR A 66 11.13 10.57 -10.37
N TYR A 67 11.38 9.33 -10.81
CA TYR A 67 11.42 9.00 -12.25
C TYR A 67 10.06 9.14 -12.94
N VAL A 68 8.96 8.85 -12.23
CA VAL A 68 7.59 9.00 -12.74
C VAL A 68 7.26 10.48 -12.98
N VAL A 69 7.61 11.36 -12.05
CA VAL A 69 7.33 12.81 -12.18
C VAL A 69 8.26 13.49 -13.17
N TRP A 70 9.53 13.07 -13.28
CA TRP A 70 10.50 13.68 -14.20
C TRP A 70 10.10 13.52 -15.67
N SER A 71 9.34 12.47 -16.01
CA SER A 71 9.02 12.09 -17.39
C SER A 71 7.71 12.72 -17.92
N VAL A 72 7.20 13.79 -17.29
CA VAL A 72 5.96 14.45 -17.74
C VAL A 72 6.23 15.61 -18.70
N THR A 73 5.32 15.82 -19.64
CA THR A 73 5.34 16.99 -20.54
C THR A 73 5.09 18.29 -19.74
N PRO A 74 5.79 19.41 -20.00
CA PRO A 74 5.66 20.64 -19.22
C PRO A 74 4.24 21.22 -19.12
N ALA A 75 3.42 21.02 -20.16
CA ALA A 75 2.01 21.44 -20.16
C ALA A 75 1.14 20.69 -19.11
N LEU A 76 1.62 19.56 -18.60
CA LEU A 76 0.90 18.70 -17.68
C LEU A 76 1.30 18.88 -16.22
N HIS A 77 2.21 19.79 -15.85
CA HIS A 77 2.57 20.00 -14.44
C HIS A 77 1.38 20.41 -13.57
N THR A 78 0.48 21.28 -14.08
CA THR A 78 -0.71 21.69 -13.33
C THR A 78 -1.73 20.55 -13.19
N PRO A 79 -2.07 19.78 -14.25
CA PRO A 79 -2.82 18.53 -14.10
C PRO A 79 -2.15 17.50 -13.18
N LEU A 80 -0.82 17.34 -13.25
CA LEU A 80 -0.08 16.40 -12.43
C LEU A 80 -0.19 16.76 -10.95
N MET A 81 -0.10 18.05 -10.61
CA MET A 81 -0.30 18.53 -9.25
C MET A 81 -1.68 18.12 -8.72
N ALA A 82 -2.74 18.25 -9.53
CA ALA A 82 -4.09 17.82 -9.17
C ALA A 82 -4.18 16.29 -8.97
N VAL A 83 -3.54 15.50 -9.85
CA VAL A 83 -3.47 14.03 -9.70
C VAL A 83 -2.77 13.65 -8.40
N THR A 84 -1.63 14.27 -8.08
CA THR A 84 -0.90 13.96 -6.84
C THR A 84 -1.69 14.27 -5.58
N ASN A 85 -2.55 15.31 -5.62
CA ASN A 85 -3.48 15.60 -4.54
C ASN A 85 -4.52 14.47 -4.39
N ALA A 86 -5.11 14.01 -5.49
CA ALA A 86 -6.04 12.89 -5.46
C ALA A 86 -5.38 11.59 -4.94
N ILE A 87 -4.16 11.27 -5.38
CA ILE A 87 -3.41 10.08 -4.93
C ILE A 87 -3.05 10.16 -3.44
N SER A 88 -2.76 11.35 -2.91
CA SER A 88 -2.45 11.53 -1.48
C SER A 88 -3.58 11.07 -0.55
N SER A 89 -4.80 10.89 -1.08
CA SER A 89 -5.94 10.38 -0.35
C SER A 89 -5.88 8.89 0.02
N VAL A 90 -4.73 8.22 -0.18
CA VAL A 90 -4.46 6.85 0.32
C VAL A 90 -4.70 6.71 1.83
N ILE A 91 -4.70 7.82 2.57
CA ILE A 91 -5.06 7.94 3.98
C ILE A 91 -6.44 7.32 4.29
N VAL A 92 -7.34 7.21 3.31
CA VAL A 92 -8.64 6.53 3.44
C VAL A 92 -8.51 5.10 3.98
N VAL A 93 -7.43 4.38 3.63
CA VAL A 93 -7.18 3.01 4.12
C VAL A 93 -6.99 3.03 5.64
N GLY A 94 -6.20 3.97 6.16
CA GLY A 94 -6.00 4.13 7.60
C GLY A 94 -7.28 4.54 8.33
N ALA A 95 -8.09 5.41 7.73
CA ALA A 95 -9.38 5.81 8.30
C ALA A 95 -10.37 4.62 8.38
N LEU A 96 -10.43 3.76 7.36
CA LEU A 96 -11.26 2.56 7.38
C LEU A 96 -10.81 1.56 8.45
N LEU A 97 -9.50 1.36 8.63
CA LEU A 97 -8.98 0.52 9.72
C LEU A 97 -9.34 1.11 11.09
N ALA A 98 -9.21 2.43 11.26
CA ALA A 98 -9.57 3.11 12.49
C ALA A 98 -11.07 3.01 12.83
N VAL A 99 -11.96 3.02 11.83
CA VAL A 99 -13.41 2.84 12.06
C VAL A 99 -13.77 1.37 12.28
N GLY A 100 -13.20 0.46 11.48
CA GLY A 100 -13.62 -0.94 11.42
C GLY A 100 -13.02 -1.86 12.48
N ILE A 101 -11.86 -1.51 13.05
CA ILE A 101 -11.11 -2.38 13.99
C ILE A 101 -11.05 -1.77 15.40
N SER A 102 -11.39 -0.49 15.58
CA SER A 102 -11.23 0.18 16.88
C SER A 102 -12.12 -0.40 17.99
N ALA A 103 -11.49 -0.68 19.13
CA ALA A 103 -12.17 -1.07 20.37
C ALA A 103 -12.68 0.14 21.19
N SER A 104 -12.27 1.36 20.86
CA SER A 104 -12.67 2.59 21.57
C SER A 104 -13.55 3.49 20.71
N GLY A 105 -14.65 4.00 21.29
CA GLY A 105 -15.59 4.88 20.58
C GLY A 105 -14.98 6.20 20.10
N LEU A 106 -13.92 6.67 20.75
CA LEU A 106 -13.18 7.86 20.32
C LEU A 106 -12.41 7.62 19.02
N ALA A 107 -11.73 6.47 18.89
CA ALA A 107 -11.00 6.14 17.68
C ALA A 107 -11.94 5.91 16.49
N THR A 108 -13.11 5.30 16.72
CA THR A 108 -14.17 5.20 15.71
C THR A 108 -14.72 6.58 15.32
N GLY A 109 -14.94 7.48 16.28
CA GLY A 109 -15.41 8.85 16.02
C GLY A 109 -14.44 9.66 15.17
N PHE A 110 -13.15 9.69 15.55
CA PHE A 110 -12.11 10.37 14.76
C PHE A 110 -11.87 9.69 13.41
N GLY A 111 -11.91 8.36 13.36
CA GLY A 111 -11.81 7.59 12.12
C GLY A 111 -12.95 7.93 11.14
N PHE A 112 -14.17 8.12 11.65
CA PHE A 112 -15.32 8.51 10.82
C PHE A 112 -15.13 9.91 10.22
N VAL A 113 -14.67 10.87 11.02
CA VAL A 113 -14.35 12.22 10.53
C VAL A 113 -13.23 12.17 9.48
N ALA A 114 -12.16 11.41 9.75
CA ALA A 114 -11.07 11.21 8.81
C ALA A 114 -11.56 10.57 7.49
N LEU A 115 -12.47 9.61 7.56
CA LEU A 115 -13.05 8.95 6.39
C LEU A 115 -13.87 9.92 5.52
N VAL A 116 -14.68 10.77 6.15
CA VAL A 116 -15.45 11.82 5.45
C VAL A 116 -14.50 12.81 4.75
N LEU A 117 -13.49 13.31 5.46
CA LEU A 117 -12.53 14.25 4.89
C LEU A 117 -11.70 13.63 3.76
N ALA A 118 -11.27 12.37 3.92
CA ALA A 118 -10.57 11.63 2.88
C ALA A 118 -11.47 11.45 1.64
N SER A 119 -12.75 11.14 1.84
CA SER A 119 -13.71 10.98 0.74
C SER A 119 -13.86 12.27 -0.07
N VAL A 120 -13.97 13.43 0.60
CA VAL A 120 -14.04 14.73 -0.08
C VAL A 120 -12.79 14.98 -0.93
N ASN A 121 -11.60 14.64 -0.42
CA ASN A 121 -10.36 14.80 -1.17
C ASN A 121 -10.29 13.86 -2.39
N ILE A 122 -10.71 12.59 -2.24
CA ILE A 122 -10.80 11.64 -3.36
C ILE A 122 -11.71 12.19 -4.46
N PHE A 123 -12.97 12.48 -4.14
CA PHE A 123 -13.95 12.88 -5.13
C PHE A 123 -13.62 14.26 -5.73
N GLY A 124 -13.23 15.22 -4.89
CA GLY A 124 -12.83 16.56 -5.33
C GLY A 124 -11.58 16.53 -6.21
N GLY A 125 -10.55 15.82 -5.78
CA GLY A 125 -9.27 15.68 -6.49
C GLY A 125 -9.45 15.04 -7.86
N PHE A 126 -10.17 13.92 -7.95
CA PHE A 126 -10.39 13.24 -9.24
C PHE A 126 -11.34 14.00 -10.17
N LEU A 127 -12.40 14.64 -9.66
CA LEU A 127 -13.31 15.44 -10.48
C LEU A 127 -12.60 16.65 -11.10
N VAL A 128 -11.82 17.39 -10.31
CA VAL A 128 -11.06 18.55 -10.80
C VAL A 128 -10.00 18.10 -11.81
N THR A 129 -9.28 17.02 -11.52
CA THR A 129 -8.29 16.44 -12.43
C THR A 129 -8.91 16.05 -13.77
N GLN A 130 -10.07 15.40 -13.77
CA GLN A 130 -10.78 15.05 -15.00
C GLN A 130 -11.16 16.29 -15.81
N ARG A 131 -11.65 17.35 -15.17
CA ARG A 131 -11.94 18.62 -15.86
C ARG A 131 -10.69 19.26 -16.43
N MET A 132 -9.57 19.21 -15.71
CA MET A 132 -8.28 19.72 -16.18
C MET A 132 -7.76 18.95 -17.40
N LEU A 133 -7.83 17.62 -17.38
CA LEU A 133 -7.40 16.78 -18.50
C LEU A 133 -8.36 16.85 -19.70
N ALA A 134 -9.65 17.05 -19.46
CA ALA A 134 -10.64 17.22 -20.53
C ALA A 134 -10.39 18.48 -21.37
N MET A 135 -9.77 19.53 -20.80
CA MET A 135 -9.38 20.74 -21.55
C MET A 135 -8.25 20.48 -22.56
N TYR A 136 -7.51 19.38 -22.43
CA TYR A 136 -6.45 18.98 -23.37
C TYR A 136 -6.94 17.99 -24.44
N LYS A 137 -8.18 17.48 -24.34
CA LYS A 137 -8.79 16.68 -25.40
C LYS A 137 -9.23 17.60 -26.54
N LYS A 138 -8.82 17.29 -27.77
CA LYS A 138 -9.38 17.92 -28.97
C LYS A 138 -10.89 17.65 -28.96
N LYS A 139 -11.68 18.71 -29.11
CA LYS A 139 -13.13 18.61 -29.29
C LYS A 139 -13.37 17.74 -30.53
N ASP A 140 -13.96 16.56 -30.35
CA ASP A 140 -14.43 15.74 -31.48
C ASP A 140 -15.34 16.63 -32.34
N LYS A 141 -15.05 16.68 -33.63
CA LYS A 141 -15.85 17.42 -34.62
C LYS A 141 -17.20 16.76 -34.80
#